data_AF-A0A950JCW6-F1
#
_entry.id   AF-A0A950JCW6-F1
#
_cell.length_a   1.000
_cell.length_b   1.000
_cell.length_c   1.000
_cell.angle_alpha   90.00
_cell.angle_beta   90.00
_cell.angle_gamma   90.00
#
_symmetry.space_group_name_H-M   'P 1'
#
loop_
_entity.id
_entity.type
_entity.pdbx_description
1 polymer ?
#
loop_
_entity_poly.entity_id
_entity_poly.type
_entity_poly.pdbx_seq_one_letter_code
_entity_poly.pdbx_strand_id
1 'polypeptide(L)'
;MAFEFELEADLEAPRREEEDLWVIDIGLGYDKDEGVAVVMTVMLIRGDSYLEGKVRNAFDLQFGIRKRSLYYVTTPDFHKEAGRRYIPQQHNKDVLTRILSAAMNLTQEVKPDHLTMETFDANLESKALKKYDDICASLAKAGYEVAESFREWYLRRR
;
A
#
# COMPACT_ATOMS: atom_id res chain seq x y z
N MET A 1 -12.80 -13.52 17.19
CA MET A 1 -12.30 -12.28 16.58
C MET A 1 -13.38 -11.22 16.71
N ALA A 2 -13.30 -10.48 17.80
CA ALA A 2 -14.08 -9.28 18.04
C ALA A 2 -13.32 -8.06 17.49
N PHE A 3 -13.28 -7.95 16.16
CA PHE A 3 -12.73 -6.78 15.48
C PHE A 3 -13.81 -5.70 15.32
N GLU A 4 -13.50 -4.48 15.74
CA GLU A 4 -14.35 -3.30 15.55
C GLU A 4 -13.73 -2.41 14.48
N PHE A 5 -14.43 -2.27 13.36
CA PHE A 5 -13.98 -1.44 12.25
C PHE A 5 -14.32 0.03 12.51
N GLU A 6 -13.31 0.88 12.47
CA GLU A 6 -13.43 2.33 12.56
C GLU A 6 -12.35 2.93 11.66
N LEU A 7 -12.76 3.34 10.45
CA LEU A 7 -11.84 3.93 9.48
C LEU A 7 -11.48 5.34 9.90
N GLU A 8 -10.19 5.59 10.08
CA GLU A 8 -9.67 6.90 10.44
C GLU A 8 -10.01 7.96 9.38
N ALA A 9 -10.49 9.11 9.85
CA ALA A 9 -10.95 10.19 9.00
C ALA A 9 -9.81 11.06 8.46
N ASP A 10 -8.72 11.18 9.20
CA ASP A 10 -7.57 11.99 8.84
C ASP A 10 -6.39 11.08 8.50
N LEU A 11 -5.53 11.55 7.59
CA LEU A 11 -4.29 10.86 7.28
C LEU A 11 -3.17 11.48 8.10
N GLU A 12 -2.39 10.62 8.75
CA GLU A 12 -1.12 11.06 9.34
C GLU A 12 -0.19 11.61 8.25
N ALA A 13 0.73 12.49 8.67
CA ALA A 13 1.80 12.94 7.80
C ALA A 13 2.75 11.76 7.46
N PRO A 14 3.36 11.74 6.26
CA PRO A 14 4.44 10.82 5.96
C PRO A 14 5.50 10.83 7.06
N ARG A 15 5.90 9.65 7.52
CA ARG A 15 6.97 9.49 8.50
C ARG A 15 8.01 8.50 7.99
N ARG A 16 9.26 8.72 8.37
CA ARG A 16 10.37 7.80 8.08
C ARG A 16 10.50 6.82 9.23
N GLU A 17 10.30 5.52 8.96
CA GLU A 17 10.50 4.47 9.97
C GLU A 17 11.95 3.98 10.00
N GLU A 18 12.58 3.87 8.83
CA GLU A 18 13.98 3.45 8.67
C GLU A 18 14.66 4.31 7.60
N GLU A 19 15.97 4.14 7.41
CA GLU A 19 16.73 4.93 6.43
C GLU A 19 16.08 4.86 5.03
N ASP A 20 15.60 3.70 4.62
CA ASP A 20 15.06 3.49 3.28
C ASP A 20 13.54 3.31 3.24
N LEU A 21 12.82 3.61 4.34
CA LEU A 21 11.39 3.34 4.48
C LEU A 21 10.60 4.56 4.95
N TRP A 22 9.66 5.00 4.11
CA TRP A 22 8.66 6.02 4.44
C TRP A 22 7.28 5.40 4.46
N VAL A 23 6.47 5.76 5.45
CA VAL A 23 5.15 5.17 5.65
C VAL A 23 4.09 6.21 6.00
N ILE A 24 2.84 5.87 5.70
CA ILE A 24 1.64 6.45 6.29
C ILE A 24 0.77 5.28 6.78
N ASP A 25 0.33 5.33 8.03
CA ASP A 25 -0.68 4.41 8.54
C ASP A 25 -2.07 5.03 8.42
N ILE A 26 -3.05 4.18 8.14
CA ILE A 26 -4.48 4.49 8.13
C ILE A 26 -5.13 3.56 9.15
N GLY A 27 -5.70 4.09 10.24
CA GLY A 27 -6.46 3.30 11.19
C GLY A 27 -7.64 2.58 10.52
N LEU A 28 -7.70 1.25 10.66
CA LEU A 28 -8.85 0.43 10.22
C LEU A 28 -9.77 0.06 11.38
N GLY A 29 -9.25 0.06 12.62
CA GLY A 29 -10.03 -0.30 13.80
C GLY A 29 -9.18 -1.00 14.86
N TYR A 30 -9.86 -1.73 15.76
CA TYR A 30 -9.24 -2.37 16.92
C TYR A 30 -9.65 -3.83 17.05
N ASP A 31 -8.66 -4.71 17.20
CA ASP A 31 -8.87 -6.13 17.53
C ASP A 31 -8.92 -6.28 19.06
N LYS A 32 -10.12 -6.47 19.60
CA LYS A 32 -10.35 -6.53 21.06
C LYS A 32 -9.79 -7.79 21.68
N ASP A 33 -9.71 -8.88 20.93
CA ASP A 33 -9.22 -10.16 21.44
C ASP A 33 -7.70 -10.09 21.67
N GLU A 34 -6.99 -9.40 20.76
CA GLU A 34 -5.53 -9.24 20.85
C GLU A 34 -5.09 -7.95 21.55
N GLY A 35 -5.99 -6.99 21.72
CA GLY A 35 -5.69 -5.69 22.33
C GLY A 35 -4.79 -4.82 21.46
N VAL A 36 -4.99 -4.83 20.14
CA VAL A 36 -4.14 -4.15 19.17
C VAL A 36 -4.93 -3.32 18.17
N ALA A 37 -4.34 -2.21 17.73
CA ALA A 37 -4.84 -1.45 16.59
C ALA A 37 -4.49 -2.18 15.30
N VAL A 38 -5.41 -2.18 14.35
CA VAL A 38 -5.19 -2.70 13.00
C VAL A 38 -5.12 -1.51 12.05
N VAL A 39 -4.05 -1.43 11.27
CA VAL A 39 -3.78 -0.31 10.36
C VAL A 39 -3.52 -0.82 8.94
N MET A 40 -3.95 -0.05 7.95
CA MET A 40 -3.48 -0.18 6.57
C MET A 40 -2.27 0.74 6.42
N THR A 41 -1.10 0.18 6.16
CA THR A 41 0.13 0.92 5.97
C THR A 41 0.42 1.04 4.49
N VAL A 42 0.63 2.27 4.00
CA VAL A 42 1.18 2.56 2.67
C VAL A 42 2.64 2.94 2.83
N MET A 43 3.51 2.38 2.00
CA MET A 43 4.96 2.44 2.17
C MET A 43 5.65 2.81 0.86
N LEU A 44 6.67 3.66 0.94
CA LEU A 44 7.68 3.85 -0.11
C LEU A 44 9.01 3.32 0.39
N ILE A 45 9.53 2.30 -0.31
CA ILE A 45 10.76 1.59 0.06
C ILE A 45 11.83 1.84 -0.99
N ARG A 46 12.96 2.42 -0.58
CA ARG A 46 14.14 2.55 -1.44
C ARG A 46 14.90 1.23 -1.47
N GLY A 47 15.46 0.85 -2.62
CA GLY A 47 16.29 -0.35 -2.72
C GLY A 47 15.54 -1.65 -2.99
N ASP A 48 14.22 -1.69 -2.79
CA ASP A 48 13.39 -2.88 -3.03
C ASP A 48 12.78 -2.93 -4.45
N SER A 49 13.04 -1.89 -5.25
CA SER A 49 12.60 -1.83 -6.63
C SER A 49 13.43 -2.74 -7.54
N TYR A 50 12.82 -3.44 -8.50
CA TYR A 50 13.55 -4.16 -9.57
C TYR A 50 14.42 -3.26 -10.46
N LEU A 51 14.25 -1.93 -10.33
CA LEU A 51 15.05 -0.89 -10.97
C LEU A 51 16.26 -0.45 -10.13
N GLU A 52 16.46 -1.01 -8.94
CA GLU A 52 17.58 -0.68 -8.07
C GLU A 52 18.92 -0.91 -8.80
N GLY A 53 19.81 0.09 -8.70
CA GLY A 53 21.08 0.11 -9.43
C GLY A 53 20.97 0.36 -10.94
N LYS A 54 19.77 0.39 -11.53
CA LYS A 54 19.54 0.70 -12.97
C LYS A 54 19.17 2.16 -13.19
N VAL A 55 18.44 2.75 -12.24
CA VAL A 55 18.05 4.17 -12.25
C VAL A 55 18.34 4.78 -10.88
N ARG A 56 18.39 6.12 -10.80
CA ARG A 56 18.56 6.83 -9.54
C ARG A 56 17.20 7.05 -8.87
N ASN A 57 17.19 7.17 -7.54
CA ASN A 57 16.00 7.59 -6.79
C ASN A 57 14.75 6.73 -7.09
N ALA A 58 14.93 5.41 -7.19
CA ALA A 58 13.87 4.43 -7.40
C ALA A 58 13.28 3.96 -6.06
N PHE A 59 11.95 3.89 -6.01
CA PHE A 59 11.22 3.43 -4.84
C PHE A 59 10.15 2.41 -5.25
N ASP A 60 9.90 1.45 -4.39
CA ASP A 60 8.77 0.55 -4.50
C ASP A 60 7.61 1.02 -3.60
N LEU A 61 6.43 1.15 -4.19
CA LEU A 61 5.20 1.53 -3.51
C LEU A 61 4.44 0.27 -3.12
N GLN A 62 4.35 0.03 -1.81
CA GLN A 62 3.69 -1.13 -1.23
C GLN A 62 2.56 -0.69 -0.29
N PHE A 63 1.56 -1.55 -0.08
CA PHE A 63 0.51 -1.33 0.91
C PHE A 63 0.06 -2.65 1.51
N GLY A 64 -0.06 -2.72 2.83
CA GLY A 64 -0.40 -3.94 3.56
C GLY A 64 -0.98 -3.64 4.92
N ILE A 65 -1.57 -4.65 5.56
CA ILE A 65 -2.18 -4.50 6.89
C ILE A 65 -1.15 -4.84 7.96
N ARG A 66 -1.01 -3.98 8.97
CA ARG A 66 -0.18 -4.24 10.15
C ARG A 66 -1.04 -4.24 11.41
N LYS A 67 -0.57 -4.96 12.42
CA LYS A 67 -1.07 -4.84 13.79
C LYS A 67 -0.08 -4.00 14.58
N ARG A 68 -0.60 -3.05 15.35
CA ARG A 68 0.18 -2.11 16.15
C ARG A 68 -0.30 -2.15 17.58
N SER A 69 0.65 -2.35 18.49
CA SER A 69 0.46 -2.17 19.93
C SER A 69 1.40 -1.08 20.44
N LEU A 70 1.41 -0.84 21.75
CA LEU A 70 2.39 0.03 22.40
C LEU A 70 3.82 -0.54 22.34
N TYR A 71 3.98 -1.85 22.12
CA TYR A 71 5.26 -2.54 22.26
C TYR A 71 5.83 -3.04 20.93
N TYR A 72 4.99 -3.22 19.92
CA TYR A 72 5.42 -3.77 18.64
C TYR A 72 4.53 -3.32 17.49
N VAL A 73 5.10 -3.42 16.29
CA VAL A 73 4.39 -3.33 15.03
C VAL A 73 4.75 -4.57 14.20
N THR A 74 3.75 -5.28 13.68
CA THR A 74 4.01 -6.48 12.86
C THR A 74 4.58 -6.10 11.50
N THR A 75 5.11 -7.08 10.77
CA THR A 75 5.37 -6.91 9.33
C THR A 75 4.04 -6.68 8.58
N PRO A 76 4.06 -5.97 7.45
CA PRO A 76 2.88 -5.82 6.60
C PRO A 76 2.39 -7.16 6.06
N ASP A 77 1.09 -7.39 6.14
CA ASP A 77 0.39 -8.50 5.49
C ASP A 77 -0.24 -8.02 4.18
N PHE A 78 0.24 -8.58 3.06
CA PHE A 78 -0.20 -8.25 1.71
C PHE A 78 -1.29 -9.19 1.17
N HIS A 79 -1.67 -10.22 1.94
CA HIS A 79 -2.61 -11.23 1.49
C HIS A 79 -4.05 -10.69 1.43
N LYS A 80 -4.82 -11.14 0.42
CA LYS A 80 -6.22 -10.73 0.23
C LYS A 80 -7.09 -11.14 1.42
N GLU A 81 -6.72 -12.22 2.09
CA GLU A 81 -7.34 -12.76 3.29
C GLU A 81 -7.31 -11.74 4.43
N ALA A 82 -6.20 -11.03 4.64
CA ALA A 82 -6.11 -9.98 5.64
C ALA A 82 -7.06 -8.82 5.32
N GLY A 83 -7.11 -8.40 4.05
CA GLY A 83 -8.07 -7.39 3.59
C GLY A 83 -9.51 -7.79 3.86
N ARG A 84 -9.90 -9.02 3.50
CA ARG A 84 -11.25 -9.56 3.76
C ARG A 84 -11.56 -9.68 5.25
N ARG A 85 -10.53 -9.88 6.08
CA ARG A 85 -10.66 -10.04 7.54
C ARG A 85 -10.95 -8.72 8.24
N TYR A 86 -10.27 -7.66 7.84
CA TYR A 86 -10.26 -6.38 8.56
C TYR A 86 -10.99 -5.24 7.84
N ILE A 87 -11.37 -5.42 6.57
CA ILE A 87 -12.08 -4.38 5.81
C ILE A 87 -13.46 -4.92 5.40
N PRO A 88 -14.54 -4.46 6.05
CA PRO A 88 -15.89 -4.81 5.64
C PRO A 88 -16.14 -4.38 4.19
N GLN A 89 -16.86 -5.22 3.43
CA GLN A 89 -16.98 -5.04 1.98
C GLN A 89 -17.52 -3.67 1.56
N GLN A 90 -18.43 -3.10 2.35
CA GLN A 90 -19.03 -1.79 2.12
C GLN A 90 -18.02 -0.63 2.20
N HIS A 91 -16.91 -0.80 2.93
CA HIS A 91 -15.88 0.22 3.14
C HIS A 91 -14.66 0.09 2.21
N ASN A 92 -14.64 -0.92 1.32
CA ASN A 92 -13.53 -1.12 0.38
C ASN A 92 -13.19 0.13 -0.45
N LYS A 93 -14.21 0.89 -0.87
CA LYS A 93 -14.01 2.13 -1.64
C LYS A 93 -13.41 3.25 -0.80
N ASP A 94 -13.84 3.35 0.46
CA ASP A 94 -13.34 4.36 1.39
C ASP A 94 -11.87 4.10 1.70
N VAL A 95 -11.52 2.84 2.03
CA VAL A 95 -10.13 2.43 2.27
C VAL A 95 -9.27 2.64 1.03
N LEU A 96 -9.76 2.29 -0.16
CA LEU A 96 -9.03 2.57 -1.40
C LEU A 96 -8.76 4.08 -1.57
N THR A 97 -9.76 4.92 -1.33
CA THR A 97 -9.61 6.39 -1.41
C THR A 97 -8.52 6.89 -0.44
N ARG A 98 -8.43 6.30 0.76
CA ARG A 98 -7.37 6.60 1.72
C ARG A 98 -5.99 6.14 1.25
N ILE A 99 -5.89 4.93 0.69
CA ILE A 99 -4.65 4.42 0.11
C ILE A 99 -4.14 5.34 -1.01
N LEU A 100 -5.04 5.77 -1.93
CA LEU A 100 -4.68 6.69 -3.01
C LEU A 100 -4.16 8.03 -2.47
N SER A 101 -4.84 8.57 -1.46
CA SER A 101 -4.45 9.84 -0.83
C SER A 101 -3.10 9.70 -0.09
N ALA A 102 -2.88 8.59 0.61
CA ALA A 102 -1.61 8.31 1.28
C ALA A 102 -0.46 8.13 0.28
N ALA A 103 -0.67 7.41 -0.83
CA ALA A 103 0.32 7.25 -1.89
C ALA A 103 0.70 8.61 -2.51
N MET A 104 -0.28 9.50 -2.73
CA MET A 104 -0.03 10.86 -3.20
C MET A 104 0.78 11.68 -2.20
N ASN A 105 0.43 11.63 -0.91
CA ASN A 105 1.17 12.36 0.12
C ASN A 105 2.62 11.86 0.24
N LEU A 106 2.82 10.54 0.23
CA LEU A 106 4.16 9.94 0.27
C LEU A 106 5.02 10.36 -0.92
N THR A 107 4.46 10.32 -2.13
CA THR A 107 5.21 10.66 -3.34
C THR A 107 5.51 12.16 -3.46
N GLN A 108 4.63 13.02 -2.96
CA GLN A 108 4.89 14.46 -2.90
C GLN A 108 5.98 14.84 -1.89
N GLU A 109 6.04 14.12 -0.77
CA GLU A 109 7.06 14.33 0.26
C GLU A 109 8.43 13.78 -0.18
N VAL A 110 8.48 12.52 -0.58
CA VAL A 110 9.72 11.81 -0.91
C VAL A 110 10.26 12.22 -2.29
N LYS A 111 9.38 12.57 -3.23
CA LYS A 111 9.70 12.91 -4.63
C LYS A 111 10.61 11.89 -5.31
N PRO A 112 10.20 10.61 -5.38
CA PRO A 112 10.94 9.60 -6.13
C PRO A 112 10.98 9.94 -7.63
N ASP A 113 12.09 9.70 -8.30
CA ASP A 113 12.19 9.90 -9.76
C ASP A 113 11.48 8.74 -10.49
N HIS A 114 11.54 7.55 -9.88
CA HIS A 114 10.94 6.32 -10.41
C HIS A 114 10.18 5.59 -9.31
N LEU A 115 9.00 5.09 -9.66
CA LEU A 115 8.16 4.29 -8.80
C LEU A 115 7.91 2.93 -9.43
N THR A 116 8.03 1.88 -8.63
CA THR A 116 7.56 0.55 -8.96
C THR A 116 6.42 0.16 -8.03
N MET A 117 5.57 -0.76 -8.51
CA MET A 117 4.55 -1.41 -7.71
C MET A 117 4.57 -2.88 -8.09
N GLU A 118 4.92 -3.73 -7.14
CA GLU A 118 4.94 -5.17 -7.34
C GLU A 118 3.84 -5.87 -6.56
N THR A 119 3.53 -7.09 -6.99
CA THR A 119 2.55 -7.96 -6.36
C THR A 119 2.95 -9.40 -6.57
N PHE A 120 2.95 -10.16 -5.49
CA PHE A 120 3.30 -11.57 -5.51
C PHE A 120 2.22 -12.46 -6.15
N ASP A 121 1.03 -11.91 -6.41
CA ASP A 121 -0.06 -12.61 -7.08
C ASP A 121 0.04 -12.52 -8.61
N ALA A 122 0.49 -13.61 -9.23
CA ALA A 122 0.61 -13.74 -10.68
C ALA A 122 -0.74 -13.80 -11.42
N ASN A 123 -1.86 -14.08 -10.73
CA ASN A 123 -3.19 -14.23 -11.32
C ASN A 123 -4.18 -13.25 -10.69
N LEU A 124 -3.83 -11.96 -10.74
CA LEU A 124 -4.73 -10.90 -10.27
C LEU A 124 -6.02 -10.89 -11.09
N GLU A 125 -7.15 -11.05 -10.41
CA GLU A 125 -8.46 -10.85 -10.99
C GLU A 125 -8.59 -9.43 -11.56
N SER A 126 -9.41 -9.25 -12.60
CA SER A 126 -9.63 -7.95 -13.25
C SER A 126 -10.03 -6.82 -12.27
N LYS A 127 -10.77 -7.16 -11.21
CA LYS A 127 -11.12 -6.20 -10.14
C LYS A 127 -9.90 -5.71 -9.36
N ALA A 128 -8.89 -6.55 -9.20
CA ALA A 128 -7.66 -6.19 -8.49
C ALA A 128 -6.72 -5.38 -9.40
N LEU A 129 -6.74 -5.60 -10.73
CA LEU A 129 -6.06 -4.75 -11.71
C LEU A 129 -6.57 -3.31 -11.66
N LYS A 130 -7.89 -3.12 -11.54
CA LYS A 130 -8.50 -1.80 -11.43
C LYS A 130 -7.92 -0.95 -10.28
N LYS A 131 -7.57 -1.57 -9.16
CA LYS A 131 -6.92 -0.87 -8.04
C LYS A 131 -5.59 -0.26 -8.46
N TYR A 132 -4.77 -1.01 -9.19
CA TYR A 132 -3.49 -0.51 -9.70
C TYR A 132 -3.70 0.58 -10.74
N ASP A 133 -4.72 0.46 -11.60
CA ASP A 133 -5.09 1.52 -12.54
C ASP A 133 -5.49 2.81 -11.82
N ASP A 134 -6.29 2.71 -10.75
CA ASP A 134 -6.71 3.85 -9.93
C ASP A 134 -5.51 4.52 -9.21
N ILE A 135 -4.52 3.72 -8.77
CA ILE A 135 -3.26 4.23 -8.20
C ILE A 135 -2.45 4.96 -9.28
N CYS A 136 -2.23 4.34 -10.44
CA CYS A 136 -1.53 4.94 -11.57
C CYS A 136 -2.18 6.26 -11.99
N ALA A 137 -3.52 6.29 -12.11
CA ALA A 137 -4.27 7.50 -12.45
C ALA A 137 -4.15 8.60 -11.39
N SER A 138 -3.99 8.23 -10.12
CA SER A 138 -3.75 9.19 -9.04
C SER A 138 -2.33 9.74 -9.13
N LEU A 139 -1.32 8.88 -9.28
CA LEU A 139 0.09 9.28 -9.43
C LEU A 139 0.34 10.14 -10.69
N ALA A 140 -0.44 9.93 -11.75
CA ALA A 140 -0.38 10.79 -12.93
C ALA A 140 -0.70 12.26 -12.60
N LYS A 141 -1.55 12.53 -11.60
CA LYS A 141 -1.83 13.89 -11.12
C LYS A 141 -0.64 14.50 -10.36
N ALA A 142 0.31 13.70 -9.90
CA ALA A 142 1.58 14.14 -9.32
C ALA A 142 2.69 14.31 -10.37
N GLY A 143 2.40 14.06 -11.66
CA GLY A 143 3.36 14.21 -12.75
C GLY A 143 4.11 12.93 -13.13
N TYR A 144 3.71 11.76 -12.61
CA TYR A 144 4.29 10.49 -13.03
C TYR A 144 3.66 10.00 -14.33
N GLU A 145 4.49 9.43 -15.21
CA GLU A 145 4.02 8.73 -16.41
C GLU A 145 4.18 7.23 -16.23
N VAL A 146 3.14 6.47 -16.60
CA VAL A 146 3.18 5.00 -16.56
C VAL A 146 4.06 4.51 -17.71
N ALA A 147 5.26 4.03 -17.38
CA ALA A 147 6.20 3.50 -18.38
C ALA A 147 5.87 2.04 -18.78
N GLU A 148 5.62 1.17 -17.80
CA GLU A 148 5.23 -0.22 -18.00
C GLU A 148 3.98 -0.52 -17.15
N SER A 149 2.87 -0.91 -17.79
CA SER A 149 1.74 -1.52 -17.10
C SER A 149 2.04 -3.00 -16.81
N PHE A 150 1.38 -3.57 -15.81
CA PHE A 150 1.47 -4.97 -15.35
C PHE A 150 2.11 -5.94 -16.36
N ARG A 151 3.30 -6.48 -16.06
CA ARG A 151 4.01 -7.37 -16.98
C ARG A 151 3.19 -8.64 -17.24
N GLU A 152 2.64 -8.76 -18.44
CA GLU A 152 1.93 -9.96 -18.96
C GLU A 152 2.77 -11.25 -18.98
N TRP A 153 4.05 -11.21 -18.59
CA TRP A 153 4.99 -12.32 -18.75
C TRP A 153 4.60 -13.64 -18.05
N TYR A 154 3.63 -13.63 -17.14
CA TYR A 154 3.14 -14.86 -16.50
C TYR A 154 2.07 -15.62 -17.29
N LEU A 155 1.40 -15.01 -18.28
CA LEU A 155 0.35 -15.67 -19.07
C LEU A 155 0.89 -16.56 -20.21
N ARG A 156 2.20 -16.53 -20.49
CA ARG A 156 2.83 -17.30 -21.59
C ARG A 156 3.56 -18.58 -21.16
N ARG A 157 3.36 -19.06 -19.92
CA ARG A 157 3.96 -20.30 -19.40
C ARG A 157 2.94 -21.38 -18.98
N ARG A 158 1.81 -21.46 -19.67
CA ARG A 158 0.96 -22.66 -19.66
C ARG A 158 0.95 -23.32 -21.03
#